data_AF-A0A2M9E9N7-F1
#
_entry.id   AF-A0A2M9E9N7-F1
#
_cell.length_a   1.000
_cell.length_b   1.000
_cell.length_c   1.000
_cell.angle_alpha   90.00
_cell.angle_beta   90.00
_cell.angle_gamma   90.00
#
_symmetry.space_group_name_H-M   'P 1'
#
loop_
_entity.id
_entity.type
_entity.pdbx_description
1 polymer ?
#
loop_
_entity_poly.entity_id
_entity_poly.type
_entity_poly.pdbx_seq_one_letter_code
_entity_poly.pdbx_strand_id
1 'polypeptide(L)'
;MSVLLGAIELPGDLRWADEFAWGPVASQVEVACNGALWVEESAQLAGRPITLESGTDAYGHWAVVSRQTVEALWTLASAPLAAPLVLVLEDGRTFNVRFRHGDGAALEATPIVHIAPHVAGDLYHITIRLLQV
;
A
#
# COMPACT_ATOMS: atom_id res chain seq x y z
N MET A 1 -13.91 2.12 -11.77
CA MET A 1 -13.93 2.66 -10.39
C MET A 1 -12.49 3.04 -10.05
N SER A 2 -12.24 4.06 -9.24
CA SER A 2 -10.90 4.54 -8.87
C SER A 2 -10.56 4.20 -7.42
N VAL A 3 -9.28 4.20 -7.08
CA VAL A 3 -8.79 4.09 -5.70
C VAL A 3 -8.61 5.51 -5.14
N LEU A 4 -9.00 5.75 -3.89
CA LEU A 4 -8.79 7.03 -3.21
C LEU A 4 -7.89 6.85 -2.00
N LEU A 5 -6.79 7.61 -1.93
CA LEU A 5 -5.92 7.68 -0.76
C LEU A 5 -5.98 9.09 -0.18
N GLY A 6 -6.73 9.26 0.91
CA GLY A 6 -7.06 10.56 1.46
C GLY A 6 -7.88 11.37 0.45
N ALA A 7 -7.25 12.38 -0.16
CA ALA A 7 -7.85 13.22 -1.21
C ALA A 7 -7.24 12.99 -2.61
N ILE A 8 -6.32 12.02 -2.74
CA ILE A 8 -5.64 11.73 -4.00
C ILE A 8 -6.37 10.58 -4.71
N GLU A 9 -6.80 10.84 -5.95
CA GLU A 9 -7.38 9.83 -6.82
C GLU A 9 -6.28 9.07 -7.57
N LEU A 10 -6.39 7.74 -7.52
CA LEU A 10 -5.48 6.79 -8.12
C LEU A 10 -6.24 5.87 -9.08
N PRO A 11 -5.55 5.31 -10.09
CA PRO A 11 -6.13 4.32 -10.98
C PRO A 11 -6.72 3.13 -10.20
N GLY A 12 -7.87 2.64 -10.64
CA GLY A 12 -8.58 1.53 -9.99
C GLY A 12 -8.02 0.14 -10.29
N ASP A 13 -7.06 0.05 -11.19
CA ASP A 13 -6.38 -1.17 -11.58
C ASP A 13 -5.07 -1.38 -10.79
N LEU A 14 -4.85 -0.64 -9.70
CA LEU A 14 -3.74 -0.88 -8.78
C LEU A 14 -3.84 -2.28 -8.18
N ARG A 15 -2.73 -3.03 -8.22
CA ARG A 15 -2.69 -4.41 -7.71
C ARG A 15 -2.30 -4.38 -6.24
N TRP A 16 -3.11 -5.04 -5.41
CA TRP A 16 -2.75 -5.28 -4.02
C TRP A 16 -1.83 -6.52 -3.94
N ALA A 17 -0.52 -6.28 -3.82
CA ALA A 17 0.53 -7.30 -3.87
C ALA A 17 0.41 -8.34 -2.75
N ASP A 18 0.09 -7.88 -1.54
CA ASP A 18 0.10 -8.64 -0.29
C ASP A 18 -1.31 -8.92 0.25
N GLU A 19 -2.35 -8.84 -0.59
CA GLU A 19 -3.75 -8.99 -0.19
C GLU A 19 -4.02 -10.26 0.64
N PHE A 20 -3.48 -11.39 0.18
CA PHE A 20 -3.61 -12.72 0.79
C PHE A 20 -2.30 -13.23 1.39
N ALA A 21 -1.23 -12.42 1.35
CA ALA A 21 0.04 -12.78 2.00
C ALA A 21 0.01 -12.52 3.51
N TRP A 22 -0.96 -11.74 3.98
CA TRP A 22 -1.18 -11.45 5.40
C TRP A 22 -2.21 -12.39 6.04
N GLY A 23 -1.90 -12.87 7.25
CA GLY A 23 -2.79 -13.71 8.04
C GLY A 23 -3.63 -12.89 9.03
N PRO A 24 -4.97 -13.00 9.02
CA PRO A 24 -5.84 -12.27 9.94
C PRO A 24 -5.83 -12.79 11.38
N VAL A 25 -5.15 -13.91 11.63
CA VAL A 25 -5.06 -14.57 12.93
C VAL A 25 -3.60 -14.58 13.36
N ALA A 26 -3.34 -13.98 14.53
CA ALA A 26 -2.07 -14.16 15.23
C ALA A 26 -2.16 -15.45 16.05
N SER A 27 -1.10 -16.26 16.02
CA SER A 27 -1.00 -17.51 16.78
C SER A 27 0.30 -17.54 17.56
N GLN A 28 0.22 -17.94 18.84
CA GLN A 28 1.38 -18.24 19.68
C GLN A 28 1.28 -19.68 20.17
N VAL A 29 2.37 -20.44 20.01
CA VAL A 29 2.45 -21.84 20.40
C VAL A 29 3.59 -22.03 21.40
N GLU A 30 3.27 -22.55 22.57
CA GLU A 30 4.23 -22.79 23.64
C GLU A 30 4.06 -24.21 24.22
N VAL A 31 5.15 -24.85 24.61
CA VAL A 31 5.11 -26.11 25.36
C VAL A 31 5.44 -25.81 26.82
N ALA A 32 4.49 -26.04 27.71
CA ALA A 32 4.65 -25.82 29.14
C ALA A 32 5.66 -26.81 29.75
N CYS A 33 6.22 -26.48 30.93
CA CYS A 33 7.20 -27.33 31.62
C CYS A 33 6.70 -28.75 31.95
N ASN A 34 5.38 -28.98 31.95
CA ASN A 34 4.75 -30.28 32.15
C ASN A 34 4.48 -31.04 30.82
N GLY A 35 4.88 -30.49 29.68
CA GLY A 35 4.67 -31.07 28.34
C GLY A 35 3.32 -30.76 27.69
N ALA A 36 2.46 -29.94 28.30
CA ALA A 36 1.21 -29.51 27.67
C ALA A 36 1.49 -28.49 26.54
N LEU A 37 0.75 -28.61 25.43
CA LEU A 37 0.79 -27.65 24.32
C LEU A 37 -0.22 -26.54 24.56
N TRP A 38 0.24 -25.30 24.59
CA TRP A 38 -0.58 -24.09 24.67
C TRP A 38 -0.60 -23.42 23.30
N VAL A 39 -1.81 -23.19 22.78
CA VAL A 39 -2.04 -22.52 21.51
C VAL A 39 -2.99 -21.36 21.79
N GLU A 40 -2.50 -20.14 21.59
CA GLU A 40 -3.29 -18.91 21.68
C GLU A 40 -3.50 -18.38 20.28
N GLU A 41 -4.76 -18.19 19.90
CA GLU A 41 -5.13 -17.60 18.61
C GLU A 41 -6.07 -16.42 18.84
N SER A 42 -5.81 -15.33 18.12
CA SER A 42 -6.66 -14.15 18.18
C SER A 42 -6.72 -13.44 16.84
N ALA A 43 -7.86 -12.82 16.56
CA ALA A 43 -8.03 -11.98 15.39
C ALA A 43 -7.15 -10.73 15.52
N GLN A 44 -6.33 -10.48 14.51
CA GLN A 44 -5.45 -9.32 14.48
C GLN A 44 -6.27 -8.05 14.20
N LEU A 45 -6.23 -7.09 15.13
CA LEU A 45 -7.04 -5.87 15.06
C LEU A 45 -6.47 -4.80 14.12
N ALA A 46 -5.14 -4.77 13.95
CA ALA A 46 -4.42 -3.77 13.16
C ALA A 46 -3.07 -4.33 12.68
N GLY A 47 -2.41 -3.63 11.75
CA GLY A 47 -1.09 -3.99 11.24
C GLY A 47 -1.12 -4.83 9.97
N ARG A 48 -2.25 -4.89 9.25
CA ARG A 48 -2.32 -5.49 7.92
C ARG A 48 -1.51 -4.63 6.93
N PRO A 49 -0.48 -5.17 6.27
CA PRO A 49 0.23 -4.45 5.22
C PRO A 49 -0.66 -4.36 3.98
N ILE A 50 -0.63 -3.19 3.34
CA ILE A 50 -1.32 -2.92 2.09
C ILE A 50 -0.31 -2.33 1.12
N THR A 51 0.15 -3.15 0.16
CA THR A 51 1.08 -2.74 -0.89
C THR A 51 0.33 -2.63 -2.19
N LEU A 52 0.12 -1.39 -2.66
CA LEU A 52 -0.49 -1.11 -3.94
C LEU A 52 0.60 -0.82 -4.96
N GLU A 53 0.68 -1.62 -6.00
CA GLU A 53 1.68 -1.46 -7.04
C GLU A 53 1.01 -1.23 -8.39
N SER A 54 1.76 -0.59 -9.28
CA SER A 54 1.50 -0.51 -10.70
C SER A 54 2.55 -1.34 -11.44
N GLY A 55 2.35 -1.62 -12.72
CA GLY A 55 3.33 -2.42 -13.43
C GLY A 55 3.06 -2.57 -14.91
N THR A 56 3.75 -3.53 -15.50
CA THR A 56 3.61 -3.89 -16.91
C THR A 56 3.30 -5.37 -17.01
N ASP A 57 2.39 -5.74 -17.89
CA ASP A 57 2.08 -7.12 -18.24
C ASP A 57 2.15 -7.35 -19.76
N ALA A 58 1.63 -8.47 -20.25
CA ALA A 58 1.63 -8.80 -21.67
C ALA A 58 0.76 -7.85 -22.54
N TYR A 59 -0.13 -7.07 -21.92
CA TYR A 59 -1.07 -6.16 -22.57
C TYR A 59 -0.66 -4.68 -22.44
N GLY A 60 0.34 -4.37 -21.62
CA GLY A 60 0.96 -3.06 -21.54
C GLY A 60 1.18 -2.59 -20.10
N HIS A 61 1.30 -1.28 -19.93
CA HIS A 61 1.40 -0.65 -18.62
C HIS A 61 0.01 -0.51 -18.00
N TRP A 62 -0.12 -0.83 -16.72
CA TRP A 62 -1.35 -0.72 -15.95
C TRP A 62 -1.11 0.13 -14.68
N ALA A 63 -2.17 0.76 -14.19
CA ALA A 63 -2.19 1.66 -13.04
C ALA A 63 -1.14 2.78 -13.04
N VAL A 64 -0.87 3.34 -14.23
CA VAL A 64 0.10 4.42 -14.42
C VAL A 64 -0.43 5.74 -13.88
N VAL A 65 0.45 6.54 -13.26
CA VAL A 65 0.08 7.84 -12.70
C VAL A 65 0.94 8.96 -13.28
N SER A 66 0.39 10.17 -13.31
CA SER A 66 1.15 11.35 -13.73
C SER A 66 2.18 11.74 -12.67
N ARG A 67 3.24 12.42 -13.09
CA ARG A 67 4.25 12.99 -12.19
C ARG A 67 3.63 13.90 -11.14
N GLN A 68 2.62 14.70 -11.53
CA GLN A 68 1.89 15.55 -10.59
C GLN A 68 1.26 14.74 -9.43
N THR A 69 0.66 13.59 -9.74
CA THR A 69 0.11 12.69 -8.73
C THR A 69 1.21 12.08 -7.86
N VAL A 70 2.35 11.71 -8.46
CA VAL A 70 3.52 11.22 -7.71
C VAL A 70 4.04 12.28 -6.74
N GLU A 71 4.13 13.54 -7.15
CA GLU A 71 4.57 14.66 -6.29
C GLU A 71 3.58 14.92 -5.14
N ALA A 72 2.28 14.79 -5.39
CA ALA A 72 1.25 14.87 -4.35
C ALA A 72 1.38 13.71 -3.33
N LEU A 73 1.56 12.48 -3.81
CA LEU A 73 1.80 11.31 -2.97
C LEU A 73 3.10 11.46 -2.15
N TRP A 74 4.17 11.94 -2.78
CA TRP A 74 5.45 12.18 -2.13
C TRP A 74 5.32 13.21 -1.00
N THR A 75 4.61 14.31 -1.27
CA THR A 75 4.33 15.35 -0.26
C THR A 75 3.53 14.77 0.90
N LEU A 76 2.51 13.97 0.60
CA LEU A 76 1.68 13.33 1.61
C LEU A 76 2.47 12.32 2.46
N ALA A 77 3.34 11.51 1.84
CA ALA A 77 4.19 10.54 2.52
C ALA A 77 5.33 11.19 3.33
N SER A 78 5.76 12.39 2.94
CA SER A 78 6.83 13.12 3.64
C SER A 78 6.32 13.88 4.88
N ALA A 79 5.01 14.05 5.02
CA ALA A 79 4.41 14.74 6.15
C ALA A 79 4.18 13.78 7.33
N PRO A 80 4.63 14.10 8.56
CA PRO A 80 4.24 13.35 9.74
C PRO A 80 2.73 13.52 10.00
N LEU A 81 1.96 12.46 9.82
CA LEU A 81 0.50 12.51 9.96
C LEU A 81 0.05 12.18 11.39
N ALA A 82 -0.64 13.12 12.02
CA ALA A 82 -1.22 12.93 13.36
C ALA A 82 -2.36 11.89 13.37
N ALA A 83 -3.17 11.85 12.32
CA ALA A 83 -4.28 10.92 12.13
C ALA A 83 -4.02 9.95 10.97
N PRO A 84 -4.64 8.76 10.95
CA PRO A 84 -4.60 7.88 9.79
C PRO A 84 -5.30 8.49 8.57
N LEU A 85 -4.88 8.06 7.39
CA LEU A 85 -5.54 8.34 6.11
C LEU A 85 -6.65 7.33 5.87
N VAL A 86 -7.66 7.74 5.13
CA VAL A 86 -8.68 6.83 4.61
C VAL A 86 -8.24 6.35 3.23
N LEU A 87 -8.11 5.04 3.06
CA LEU A 87 -7.95 4.37 1.77
C LEU A 87 -9.29 3.77 1.36
N VAL A 88 -9.77 4.09 0.16
CA VAL A 88 -10.93 3.46 -0.45
C VAL A 88 -10.46 2.74 -1.71
N LEU A 89 -10.66 1.43 -1.77
CA LEU A 89 -10.32 0.61 -2.93
C LEU A 89 -11.40 0.72 -4.02
N GLU A 90 -11.07 0.25 -5.22
CA GLU A 90 -11.96 0.25 -6.38
C GLU A 90 -13.24 -0.57 -6.17
N ASP A 91 -13.21 -1.55 -5.27
CA ASP A 91 -14.34 -2.39 -4.89
C ASP A 91 -15.18 -1.85 -3.72
N GLY A 92 -14.82 -0.66 -3.20
CA GLY A 92 -15.51 0.02 -2.12
C GLY A 92 -15.04 -0.34 -0.71
N ARG A 93 -14.09 -1.28 -0.55
CA ARG A 93 -13.48 -1.54 0.77
C ARG A 93 -12.75 -0.31 1.26
N THR A 94 -12.90 -0.02 2.56
CA THR A 94 -12.30 1.17 3.20
C THR A 94 -11.40 0.76 4.35
N PHE A 95 -10.21 1.37 4.42
CA PHE A 95 -9.22 1.10 5.45
C PHE A 95 -8.67 2.40 6.04
N ASN A 96 -8.45 2.42 7.35
CA ASN A 96 -7.63 3.44 7.98
C ASN A 96 -6.16 3.01 7.86
N VAL A 97 -5.34 3.84 7.23
CA VAL A 97 -3.97 3.49 6.87
C VAL A 97 -2.97 4.56 7.26
N ARG A 98 -1.72 4.14 7.41
CA ARG A 98 -0.54 5.01 7.48
C ARG A 98 0.50 4.54 6.48
N PHE A 99 1.38 5.45 6.08
CA PHE A 99 2.55 5.07 5.29
C PHE A 99 3.48 4.19 6.12
N ARG A 100 3.88 3.07 5.51
CA ARG A 100 4.77 2.09 6.13
C ARG A 100 6.22 2.43 5.79
N HIS A 101 6.86 3.23 6.63
CA HIS A 101 8.26 3.66 6.46
C HIS A 101 9.30 2.67 6.99
N GLY A 102 8.90 1.63 7.74
CA GLY A 102 9.82 0.66 8.36
C GLY A 102 10.38 -0.39 7.39
N ASP A 103 9.68 -0.66 6.29
CA ASP A 103 10.02 -1.72 5.33
C ASP A 103 10.66 -1.15 4.04
N GLY A 104 11.28 0.03 4.13
CA GLY A 104 11.85 0.76 2.99
C GLY A 104 11.11 2.05 2.65
N ALA A 105 11.22 2.50 1.40
CA ALA A 105 10.52 3.70 0.94
C ALA A 105 9.00 3.44 0.88
N ALA A 106 8.23 4.30 1.56
CA ALA A 106 6.76 4.18 1.59
C ALA A 106 6.12 4.47 0.22
N LEU A 107 6.83 5.21 -0.64
CA LEU A 107 6.49 5.44 -2.04
C LEU A 107 7.75 5.22 -2.88
N GLU A 108 7.65 4.33 -3.86
CA GLU A 108 8.61 4.22 -4.96
C GLU A 108 7.94 4.67 -6.23
N ALA A 109 8.66 5.40 -7.09
CA ALA A 109 8.16 5.85 -8.37
C ALA A 109 9.25 5.76 -9.44
N THR A 110 8.92 5.17 -10.59
CA THR A 110 9.83 5.02 -11.73
C THR A 110 9.17 5.51 -13.02
N PRO A 111 9.83 6.35 -13.82
CA PRO A 111 9.25 6.85 -15.07
C PRO A 111 9.13 5.71 -16.08
N ILE A 112 8.00 5.65 -16.80
CA ILE A 112 7.80 4.67 -17.88
C ILE A 112 8.73 4.97 -19.05
N VAL A 113 8.83 6.25 -19.40
CA VAL A 113 9.77 6.74 -20.40
C VAL A 113 10.60 7.84 -19.77
N HIS A 114 11.91 7.69 -19.81
CA HIS A 114 12.82 8.70 -19.31
C HIS A 114 13.06 9.78 -20.38
N ILE A 115 12.36 10.91 -20.26
CA ILE A 115 12.52 12.09 -21.12
C ILE A 115 12.88 13.28 -20.24
N ALA A 116 13.92 14.01 -20.63
CA ALA A 116 14.33 15.25 -19.99
C ALA A 116 13.97 16.46 -20.89
N PRO A 117 13.41 17.56 -20.35
CA PRO A 117 13.03 17.76 -18.96
C PRO A 117 11.77 16.96 -18.59
N HIS A 118 11.69 16.53 -17.33
CA HIS A 118 10.49 15.90 -16.82
C HIS A 118 9.36 16.94 -16.66
N VAL A 119 8.14 16.60 -17.09
CA VAL A 119 6.95 17.47 -16.99
C VAL A 119 5.83 16.81 -16.18
N ALA A 120 4.83 17.60 -15.77
CA ALA A 120 3.77 17.14 -14.88
C ALA A 120 2.95 15.95 -15.43
N GLY A 121 2.86 15.83 -16.76
CA GLY A 121 2.13 14.76 -17.43
C GLY A 121 2.93 13.48 -17.68
N ASP A 122 4.21 13.45 -17.31
CA ASP A 122 5.02 12.23 -17.48
C ASP A 122 4.44 11.09 -16.66
N LEU A 123 4.43 9.89 -17.24
CA LEU A 123 3.82 8.72 -16.63
C LEU A 123 4.85 7.91 -15.84
N TYR A 124 4.43 7.47 -14.66
CA TYR A 124 5.24 6.72 -13.71
C TYR A 124 4.54 5.44 -13.30
N HIS A 125 5.33 4.40 -13.09
CA HIS A 125 4.99 3.31 -12.21
C HIS A 125 5.22 3.72 -10.76
N ILE A 126 4.30 3.35 -9.89
CA ILE A 126 4.38 3.54 -8.45
C ILE A 126 4.25 2.22 -7.69
N THR A 127 4.85 2.18 -6.52
CA THR A 127 4.59 1.22 -5.45
C THR A 127 4.37 2.00 -4.16
N ILE A 128 3.17 1.88 -3.58
CA ILE A 128 2.78 2.53 -2.33
C ILE A 128 2.69 1.46 -1.24
N ARG A 129 3.42 1.65 -0.15
CA ARG A 129 3.41 0.77 1.02
C ARG A 129 2.65 1.43 2.16
N LEU A 130 1.53 0.84 2.52
CA LEU A 130 0.64 1.28 3.58
C LEU A 130 0.53 0.20 4.66
N LEU A 131 0.10 0.63 5.84
CA LEU A 131 -0.19 -0.23 6.99
C LEU A 131 -1.57 0.14 7.53
N GLN A 132 -2.46 -0.84 7.66
CA GLN A 132 -3.74 -0.66 8.31
C GLN A 132 -3.53 -0.41 9.82
N VAL A 133 -4.21 0.59 10.36
CA VAL A 133 -4.15 0.96 11.79
C VAL A 133 -5.51 1.07 12.45
#